data_AF-A0A969LN01-F1
#
_entry.id   AF-A0A969LN01-F1
#
_cell.length_a   1.000
_cell.length_b   1.000
_cell.length_c   1.000
_cell.angle_alpha   90.00
_cell.angle_beta   90.00
_cell.angle_gamma   90.00
#
_symmetry.space_group_name_H-M   'P 1'
#
loop_
_entity.id
_entity.type
_entity.pdbx_description
1 polymer ?
#
loop_
_entity_poly.entity_id
_entity_poly.type
_entity_poly.pdbx_seq_one_letter_code
_entity_poly.pdbx_strand_id
1 'polypeptide(L)'
;MKSAPSDPWLAQVYEARGNDELARLYDGWAETYDSDMQGIGYLHPAVIAGLLGRHVPNSNAAILDAGVGTGMLGGILALVGYRNLLGIDMSDGMLARARNLASIAISETACWASRSISSKAASTPLSRPACSPRAMGPHPPGTSSCAL
;
A
#
# COMPACT_ATOMS: atom_id res chain seq x y z
N MET A 1 -35.40 4.13 -9.25
CA MET A 1 -34.05 3.91 -8.71
C MET A 1 -33.52 2.62 -9.31
N LYS A 2 -32.58 2.71 -10.27
CA LYS A 2 -31.88 1.51 -10.74
C LYS A 2 -30.83 1.18 -9.68
N SER A 3 -30.94 0.01 -9.06
CA SER A 3 -29.85 -0.58 -8.27
C SER A 3 -28.59 -0.62 -9.12
N ALA A 4 -27.48 -0.08 -8.62
CA ALA A 4 -26.18 -0.30 -9.22
C ALA A 4 -25.98 -1.81 -9.41
N PRO A 5 -25.41 -2.28 -10.55
CA PRO A 5 -25.06 -3.69 -10.66
C PRO A 5 -24.19 -4.01 -9.44
N SER A 6 -24.57 -5.03 -8.67
CA SER A 6 -23.70 -5.56 -7.64
C SER A 6 -22.40 -5.96 -8.32
N ASP A 7 -21.35 -5.14 -8.16
CA ASP A 7 -20.08 -5.34 -8.86
C ASP A 7 -19.60 -6.76 -8.57
N PRO A 8 -19.44 -7.63 -9.60
CA PRO A 8 -19.15 -9.04 -9.42
C PRO A 8 -17.93 -9.30 -8.53
N TRP A 9 -17.00 -8.36 -8.53
CA TRP A 9 -15.74 -8.39 -7.81
C TRP A 9 -15.91 -8.17 -6.30
N LEU A 10 -16.81 -7.27 -5.89
CA LEU A 10 -17.05 -6.96 -4.48
C LEU A 10 -17.67 -8.17 -3.76
N ALA A 11 -18.60 -8.87 -4.41
CA ALA A 11 -19.18 -10.10 -3.88
C ALA A 11 -18.11 -11.19 -3.69
N GLN A 12 -17.22 -11.37 -4.66
CA GLN A 12 -16.12 -12.34 -4.56
C GLN A 12 -15.13 -12.01 -3.43
N VAL A 13 -14.81 -10.73 -3.22
CA VAL A 13 -13.98 -10.26 -2.10
C VAL A 13 -14.60 -10.64 -0.75
N TYR A 14 -15.92 -10.51 -0.60
CA TYR A 14 -16.63 -10.90 0.62
C TYR A 14 -16.75 -12.42 0.82
N GLU A 15 -16.65 -13.21 -0.25
CA GLU A 15 -16.74 -14.67 -0.21
C GLU A 15 -15.37 -15.37 -0.05
N ALA A 16 -14.27 -14.63 -0.20
CA ALA A 16 -12.91 -15.15 -0.10
C ALA A 16 -12.67 -15.84 1.25
N ARG A 17 -12.04 -17.02 1.22
CA ARG A 17 -11.86 -17.89 2.40
C ARG A 17 -10.45 -17.86 2.96
N GLY A 18 -9.58 -17.01 2.43
CA GLY A 18 -8.21 -16.86 2.91
C GLY A 18 -7.45 -15.71 2.24
N ASN A 19 -6.32 -15.34 2.85
CA ASN A 19 -5.53 -14.19 2.43
C ASN A 19 -4.99 -14.32 1.00
N ASP A 20 -4.59 -15.51 0.57
CA ASP A 20 -4.04 -15.73 -0.78
C ASP A 20 -5.10 -15.60 -1.88
N GLU A 21 -6.36 -15.95 -1.57
CA GLU A 21 -7.49 -15.76 -2.48
C GLU A 21 -7.86 -14.28 -2.53
N LEU A 22 -7.93 -13.64 -1.36
CA LEU A 22 -8.23 -12.22 -1.22
C LEU A 22 -7.19 -11.34 -1.94
N ALA A 23 -5.90 -11.65 -1.81
CA ALA A 23 -4.81 -10.94 -2.48
C ALA A 23 -4.95 -11.02 -4.01
N ARG A 24 -5.24 -12.21 -4.56
CA ARG A 24 -5.44 -12.40 -6.01
C ARG A 24 -6.66 -11.66 -6.55
N LEU A 25 -7.75 -11.60 -5.78
CA LEU A 25 -8.93 -10.82 -6.15
C LEU A 25 -8.59 -9.32 -6.22
N TYR A 26 -7.86 -8.80 -5.25
CA TYR A 26 -7.40 -7.41 -5.27
C TYR A 26 -6.37 -7.14 -6.37
N ASP A 27 -5.48 -8.07 -6.69
CA ASP A 27 -4.54 -7.94 -7.82
C ASP A 27 -5.29 -7.72 -9.14
N GLY A 28 -6.34 -8.51 -9.39
CA GLY A 28 -7.16 -8.38 -10.59
C GLY A 28 -7.98 -7.09 -10.63
N TRP A 29 -8.29 -6.52 -9.47
CA TRP A 29 -9.09 -5.30 -9.36
C TRP A 29 -8.27 -4.00 -9.35
N ALA A 30 -6.96 -4.08 -9.10
CA ALA A 30 -6.09 -2.93 -8.87
C ALA A 30 -6.11 -1.85 -9.97
N GLU A 31 -6.44 -2.22 -11.22
CA GLU A 31 -6.52 -1.27 -12.33
C GLU A 31 -7.75 -0.34 -12.28
N THR A 32 -8.92 -0.89 -11.92
CA THR A 32 -10.19 -0.14 -11.93
C THR A 32 -10.68 0.22 -10.53
N TYR A 33 -9.98 -0.26 -9.49
CA TYR A 33 -10.36 -0.06 -8.09
C TYR A 33 -10.75 1.39 -7.76
N ASP A 34 -9.89 2.35 -8.09
CA ASP A 34 -10.13 3.75 -7.74
C ASP A 34 -11.35 4.33 -8.47
N SER A 35 -11.58 3.97 -9.74
CA SER A 35 -12.74 4.45 -10.50
C SER A 35 -14.04 3.83 -9.97
N ASP A 36 -14.00 2.55 -9.61
CA ASP A 36 -15.16 1.82 -9.11
C ASP A 36 -15.54 2.36 -7.71
N MET A 37 -14.55 2.60 -6.85
CA MET A 37 -14.71 3.23 -5.54
C MET A 37 -15.24 4.66 -5.65
N GLN A 38 -14.78 5.46 -6.61
CA GLN A 38 -15.33 6.79 -6.86
C GLN A 38 -16.80 6.73 -7.30
N GLY A 39 -17.16 5.74 -8.14
CA GLY A 39 -18.52 5.52 -8.62
C GLY A 39 -19.53 5.25 -7.49
N ILE A 40 -19.09 4.67 -6.38
CA ILE A 40 -19.92 4.41 -5.18
C ILE A 40 -19.78 5.50 -4.09
N GLY A 41 -19.05 6.58 -4.37
CA GLY A 41 -18.89 7.69 -3.43
C GLY A 41 -17.94 7.39 -2.27
N TYR A 42 -16.83 6.71 -2.52
CA TYR A 42 -15.84 6.38 -1.50
C TYR A 42 -15.17 7.63 -0.90
N LEU A 43 -15.66 8.06 0.26
CA LEU A 43 -15.22 9.28 0.96
C LEU A 43 -14.08 9.04 1.97
N HIS A 44 -13.69 7.78 2.21
CA HIS A 44 -12.70 7.44 3.23
C HIS A 44 -11.39 8.23 3.15
N PRO A 45 -10.76 8.44 1.97
CA PRO A 45 -9.48 9.14 1.93
C PRO A 45 -9.56 10.57 2.47
N ALA A 46 -10.65 11.29 2.17
CA ALA A 46 -10.88 12.65 2.65
C ALA A 46 -11.18 12.68 4.15
N VAL A 47 -12.01 11.75 4.65
CA VAL A 47 -12.35 11.64 6.07
C VAL A 47 -11.11 11.31 6.89
N ILE A 48 -10.30 10.34 6.46
CA ILE A 48 -9.08 9.94 7.13
C ILE A 48 -8.07 11.09 7.16
N ALA A 49 -7.88 11.82 6.05
CA ALA A 49 -6.98 12.98 6.03
C ALA A 49 -7.41 14.06 7.03
N GLY A 50 -8.72 14.33 7.14
CA GLY A 50 -9.26 15.29 8.13
C GLY A 50 -9.05 14.84 9.58
N LEU A 51 -9.32 13.55 9.87
CA LEU A 51 -9.09 12.98 11.19
C LEU A 51 -7.60 13.00 11.57
N LEU A 52 -6.73 12.62 10.64
CA LEU A 52 -5.29 12.62 10.85
C LEU A 52 -4.80 14.05 11.12
N GLY A 53 -5.22 15.03 10.32
CA GLY A 53 -4.90 16.45 10.55
C GLY A 53 -5.33 16.96 11.92
N ARG A 54 -6.48 16.51 12.42
CA ARG A 54 -7.00 16.89 13.74
C ARG A 54 -6.22 16.25 14.90
N HIS A 55 -5.85 14.98 14.76
CA HIS A 55 -5.34 14.18 15.88
C HIS A 55 -3.83 13.97 15.86
N VAL A 56 -3.19 14.16 14.70
CA VAL A 56 -1.73 14.03 14.49
C VAL A 56 -1.21 15.34 13.91
N PRO A 57 -1.11 16.42 14.71
CA PRO A 57 -0.73 17.74 14.21
C PRO A 57 0.74 17.79 13.73
N ASN A 58 1.58 16.87 14.19
CA ASN A 58 2.95 16.75 13.71
C ASN A 58 2.98 16.03 12.35
N SER A 59 3.17 16.78 11.28
CA SER A 59 3.24 16.25 9.91
C SER A 59 4.46 15.36 9.63
N ASN A 60 5.47 15.35 10.51
CA ASN A 60 6.63 14.46 10.44
C ASN A 60 6.43 13.15 11.23
N ALA A 61 5.27 12.96 11.88
CA ALA A 61 4.97 11.72 12.59
C ALA A 61 5.04 10.52 11.64
N ALA A 62 5.57 9.40 12.15
CA ALA A 62 5.58 8.15 11.41
C ALA A 62 4.14 7.59 11.32
N ILE A 63 3.68 7.33 10.10
CA ILE A 63 2.33 6.87 9.80
C ILE A 63 2.43 5.58 8.99
N LEU A 64 1.69 4.55 9.44
CA LEU A 64 1.51 3.30 8.73
C LEU A 64 0.11 3.25 8.13
N ASP A 65 0.03 3.05 6.82
CA ASP A 65 -1.20 2.74 6.09
C ASP A 65 -1.27 1.23 5.84
N ALA A 66 -2.11 0.55 6.63
CA ALA A 66 -2.28 -0.90 6.59
C ALA A 66 -3.47 -1.27 5.69
N GLY A 67 -3.17 -1.62 4.44
CA GLY A 67 -4.13 -1.66 3.34
C GLY A 67 -4.01 -0.41 2.47
N VAL A 68 -2.79 -0.06 2.08
CA VAL A 68 -2.49 1.17 1.31
C VAL A 68 -3.18 1.17 -0.07
N GLY A 69 -3.59 0.01 -0.58
CA GLY A 69 -4.26 -0.14 -1.86
C GLY A 69 -3.44 0.46 -3.00
N THR A 70 -4.10 1.23 -3.86
CA THR A 70 -3.47 1.99 -4.96
C THR A 70 -2.67 3.20 -4.50
N GLY A 71 -2.67 3.54 -3.20
CA GLY A 71 -1.91 4.65 -2.62
C GLY A 71 -2.60 6.01 -2.63
N MET A 72 -3.89 6.10 -2.98
CA MET A 72 -4.62 7.38 -3.04
C MET A 72 -4.54 8.18 -1.73
N LEU A 73 -4.72 7.53 -0.58
CA LEU A 73 -4.68 8.19 0.73
C LEU A 73 -3.31 8.85 0.97
N GLY A 74 -2.20 8.13 0.77
CA GLY A 74 -0.89 8.72 1.00
C GLY A 74 -0.53 9.83 0.00
N GLY A 75 -1.11 9.83 -1.21
CA GLY A 75 -1.08 10.99 -2.11
C GLY A 75 -1.74 12.23 -1.47
N ILE A 76 -2.95 12.07 -0.92
CA ILE A 76 -3.67 13.15 -0.23
C ILE A 76 -2.91 13.62 1.01
N LEU A 77 -2.42 12.68 1.83
CA LEU A 77 -1.66 13.00 3.04
C LEU A 77 -0.38 13.79 2.72
N ALA A 78 0.29 13.48 1.62
CA ALA A 78 1.44 14.24 1.16
C ALA A 78 1.10 15.65 0.70
N LEU A 79 -0.04 15.85 0.04
CA LEU A 79 -0.55 17.17 -0.34
C LEU A 79 -0.83 18.05 0.88
N VAL A 80 -1.34 17.46 1.97
CA VAL A 80 -1.62 18.20 3.22
C VAL A 80 -0.40 18.27 4.17
N GLY A 81 0.76 17.78 3.73
CA GLY A 81 2.06 18.04 4.36
C GLY A 81 2.69 16.88 5.12
N TYR A 82 2.07 15.70 5.19
CA TYR A 82 2.69 14.52 5.80
C TYR A 82 3.78 13.93 4.91
N ARG A 83 4.92 13.56 5.50
CA ARG A 83 6.10 13.12 4.74
C ARG A 83 6.64 11.74 5.13
N ASN A 84 6.23 11.22 6.27
CA ASN A 84 6.75 9.96 6.83
C ASN A 84 5.66 8.87 6.78
N LEU A 85 5.33 8.46 5.56
CA LEU A 85 4.26 7.51 5.25
C LEU A 85 4.86 6.18 4.80
N LEU A 86 4.45 5.10 5.47
CA LEU A 86 4.75 3.72 5.10
C LEU A 86 3.45 3.01 4.74
N GLY A 87 3.36 2.47 3.54
CA GLY A 87 2.23 1.66 3.09
C GLY A 87 2.56 0.17 3.06
N ILE A 88 1.60 -0.65 3.49
CA ILE A 88 1.61 -2.11 3.29
C ILE A 88 0.29 -2.56 2.68
N ASP A 89 0.34 -3.58 1.82
CA ASP A 89 -0.83 -4.26 1.27
C ASP A 89 -0.49 -5.73 1.06
N MET A 90 -1.52 -6.57 0.94
CA MET A 90 -1.37 -7.99 0.59
C MET A 90 -1.38 -8.22 -0.93
N SER A 91 -1.93 -7.27 -1.70
CA SER A 91 -1.97 -7.33 -3.16
C SER A 91 -0.74 -6.67 -3.77
N ASP A 92 0.04 -7.45 -4.51
CA ASP A 92 1.19 -6.94 -5.25
C ASP A 92 0.76 -5.98 -6.37
N GLY A 93 -0.41 -6.23 -6.98
CA GLY A 93 -1.01 -5.34 -7.98
C GLY A 93 -1.35 -3.96 -7.41
N MET A 94 -1.91 -3.91 -6.21
CA MET A 94 -2.15 -2.67 -5.47
C MET A 94 -0.84 -1.96 -5.15
N LEU A 95 0.14 -2.67 -4.60
CA LEU A 95 1.45 -2.10 -4.28
C LEU A 95 2.18 -1.56 -5.52
N ALA A 96 2.05 -2.23 -6.67
CA ALA A 96 2.63 -1.74 -7.93
C ALA A 96 2.02 -0.39 -8.34
N ARG A 97 0.71 -0.21 -8.18
CA ARG A 97 0.03 1.08 -8.42
C ARG A 97 0.50 2.13 -7.41
N ALA A 98 0.54 1.79 -6.12
CA ALA A 98 0.96 2.70 -5.05
C ALA A 98 2.40 3.21 -5.21
N ARG A 99 3.32 2.38 -5.70
CA ARG A 99 4.72 2.78 -5.97
C ARG A 99 4.85 3.88 -7.03
N ASN A 100 3.86 4.02 -7.92
CA ASN A 100 3.86 5.12 -8.89
C ASN A 100 3.53 6.48 -8.25
N LEU A 101 2.99 6.49 -7.03
CA LEU A 101 2.81 7.70 -6.24
C LEU A 101 4.07 7.93 -5.40
N ALA A 102 4.93 8.84 -5.87
CA ALA A 102 6.26 9.12 -5.30
C ALA A 102 6.27 9.58 -3.83
N SER A 103 5.10 9.73 -3.21
CA SER A 103 4.91 10.29 -1.88
C SER A 103 4.79 9.26 -0.74
N ILE A 104 4.83 7.97 -1.04
CA ILE A 104 4.65 6.89 -0.06
C ILE A 104 5.79 5.87 -0.19
N ALA A 105 6.45 5.55 0.93
CA ALA A 105 7.34 4.41 0.97
C ALA A 105 6.51 3.12 1.07
N ILE A 106 6.77 2.14 0.22
CA ILE A 106 6.05 0.86 0.21
C ILE A 106 6.92 -0.23 0.79
N SER A 107 6.37 -1.01 1.73
CA SER A 107 6.99 -2.22 2.24
C SER A 107 6.12 -3.43 1.92
N GLU A 108 6.76 -4.52 1.53
CA GLU A 108 6.11 -5.83 1.54
C GLU A 108 5.75 -6.20 2.99
N THR A 109 4.61 -6.85 3.17
CA THR A 109 4.07 -7.27 4.48
C THR A 109 5.07 -8.10 5.29
N ALA A 110 5.89 -8.93 4.62
CA ALA A 110 6.93 -9.72 5.25
C ALA A 110 8.08 -8.87 5.85
N CYS A 111 8.41 -7.72 5.27
CA CYS A 111 9.51 -6.88 5.74
C CYS A 111 9.12 -6.06 6.99
N TRP A 112 7.85 -5.70 7.14
CA TRP A 112 7.37 -4.90 8.27
C TRP A 112 7.40 -5.65 9.61
N ALA A 113 7.02 -6.94 9.63
CA ALA A 113 7.02 -7.76 10.84
C ALA A 113 8.39 -7.86 11.54
N SER A 114 9.48 -7.55 10.82
CA SER A 114 10.85 -7.56 11.33
C SER A 114 11.38 -6.18 11.75
N ARG A 115 10.65 -5.08 11.54
CA ARG A 115 11.09 -3.72 11.87
C ARG A 115 10.35 -3.21 13.10
N SER A 116 11.05 -3.01 14.22
CA SER A 116 10.47 -2.34 15.37
C SER A 116 10.26 -0.85 15.05
N ILE A 117 9.05 -0.35 15.31
CA ILE A 117 8.79 1.09 15.35
C ILE A 117 9.49 1.62 16.61
N SER A 118 10.78 1.89 16.52
CA SER A 118 11.51 2.56 17.59
C SER A 118 11.30 4.06 17.43
N SER A 119 10.81 4.70 18.51
CA SER A 119 10.49 6.13 18.59
C SER A 119 11.67 7.08 18.31
N LYS A 120 12.88 6.56 18.06
CA LYS A 120 14.09 7.32 17.73
C LYS A 120 14.37 7.50 16.23
N ALA A 121 13.56 6.95 15.32
CA ALA A 121 13.83 7.01 13.87
C ALA A 121 13.31 8.28 13.15
N ALA A 122 12.75 9.26 13.87
CA ALA A 122 12.11 10.44 13.29
C ALA A 122 13.07 11.49 12.69
N SER A 123 14.39 11.29 12.75
CA SER A 123 15.39 12.28 12.31
C SER A 123 16.31 11.82 11.18
N THR A 124 16.14 10.61 10.64
CA THR A 124 16.96 10.13 9.51
C THR A 124 16.11 10.15 8.24
N PRO A 125 16.51 10.87 7.17
CA PRO A 125 15.79 10.77 5.90
C PRO A 125 15.73 9.30 5.48
N LEU A 126 14.56 8.86 5.00
CA LEU A 126 14.37 7.51 4.45
C LEU A 126 15.30 7.35 3.24
N SER A 127 16.55 6.95 3.48
CA SER A 127 17.37 6.34 2.47
C SER A 127 16.69 5.02 2.10
N ARG A 128 16.27 4.92 0.83
CA ARG A 128 15.72 3.70 0.22
C ARG A 128 16.60 2.52 0.67
N PRO A 129 16.12 1.58 1.50
CA PRO A 129 16.92 0.41 1.77
C PRO A 129 16.92 -0.41 0.48
N ALA A 130 18.10 -0.70 -0.06
CA ALA A 130 18.24 -1.78 -1.01
C ALA A 130 17.70 -3.04 -0.33
N CYS A 131 16.64 -3.62 -0.91
CA CYS A 131 16.14 -4.92 -0.49
C CYS A 131 17.30 -5.91 -0.68
N SER A 132 17.85 -6.44 0.41
CA SER A 132 18.92 -7.43 0.35
C SER A 132 18.30 -8.75 -0.13
N PRO A 133 18.76 -9.36 -1.25
CA PRO A 133 18.24 -10.65 -1.68
C PRO A 133 18.84 -11.76 -0.80
N ARG A 134 18.09 -12.22 0.21
CA ARG A 134 18.27 -13.53 0.87
C ARG A 134 16.87 -13.95 1.37
N ALA A 135 16.25 -15.02 0.89
CA ALA A 135 16.82 -16.31 0.51
C ALA A 135 16.12 -16.91 -0.73
N MET A 136 16.86 -17.11 -1.81
CA MET A 136 16.61 -18.24 -2.71
C MET A 136 17.51 -19.39 -2.25
N GLY A 137 16.91 -20.58 -2.11
CA GLY A 137 17.65 -21.82 -1.85
C GLY A 137 18.68 -22.13 -2.96
N PRO A 138 19.49 -23.18 -2.79
CA PRO A 138 20.62 -23.44 -3.67
C PRO A 138 20.13 -23.76 -5.10
N HIS A 139 20.29 -22.81 -6.02
CA HIS A 139 20.24 -23.06 -7.45
C HIS A 139 21.63 -23.51 -7.95
N PRO A 140 21.69 -24.43 -8.92
CA PRO A 140 22.94 -25.01 -9.43
C PRO A 140 23.77 -23.99 -10.24
N PRO A 141 25.09 -24.21 -10.40
CA PRO A 141 25.97 -23.25 -11.04
C PRO A 141 25.75 -23.24 -12.57
N GLY A 142 25.48 -22.07 -13.14
CA GLY A 142 25.33 -21.91 -14.59
C GLY A 142 25.07 -20.48 -15.05
N THR A 143 26.14 -19.70 -15.20
CA THR A 143 26.39 -18.66 -16.22
C THR A 143 25.42 -17.48 -16.42
N SER A 144 25.97 -16.27 -16.18
CA SER A 144 25.92 -15.04 -17.03
C SER A 144 24.55 -14.35 -17.21
N SER A 145 24.33 -13.03 -17.20
CA SER A 145 25.14 -11.80 -17.28
C SER A 145 24.16 -10.60 -17.23
N CYS A 146 24.54 -9.46 -16.63
CA CYS A 146 24.12 -8.06 -16.90
C CYS A 146 22.60 -7.68 -16.88
N ALA A 147 22.18 -6.44 -16.61
CA ALA A 147 22.78 -5.21 -16.11
C ALA A 147 21.62 -4.20 -15.87
N LEU A 148 21.85 -3.30 -14.90
CA LEU A 148 21.29 -1.94 -14.67
C LEU A 148 19.76 -1.77 -14.58
#